data_AF-A0A959M3W0-F1
#
_entry.id   AF-A0A959M3W0-F1
#
_cell.length_a   1.000
_cell.length_b   1.000
_cell.length_c   1.000
_cell.angle_alpha   90.00
_cell.angle_beta   90.00
_cell.angle_gamma   90.00
#
_symmetry.space_group_name_H-M   'P 1'
#
loop_
_entity.id
_entity.type
_entity.pdbx_description
1 polymer ?
#
loop_
_entity_poly.entity_id
_entity_poly.type
_entity_poly.pdbx_seq_one_letter_code
_entity_poly.pdbx_strand_id
1 'polypeptide(L)'
;MLRKFLLLIPAAFLGYSAHAQLEKVIHQTFDPADLTNITINLEEEYELQSWSGNQILTETFIQLYDASPEILKFFIEEKHRYEITMITEGEGMTLESTDQERNPIQYHGTECYEFVRTKVFVPESYERAGDNQLRRID
;
A
#
# COMPACT_ATOMS: atom_id res chain seq x y z
N MET A 1 -46.65 0.16 55.25
CA MET A 1 -46.75 0.81 53.93
C MET A 1 -45.52 0.43 53.13
N LEU A 2 -45.73 -0.30 52.04
CA LEU A 2 -44.71 -0.90 51.18
C LEU A 2 -44.34 0.11 50.09
N ARG A 3 -43.05 0.41 49.91
CA ARG A 3 -42.53 0.92 48.63
C ARG A 3 -41.05 0.58 48.49
N LYS A 4 -40.79 -0.66 48.06
CA LYS A 4 -39.54 -1.06 47.43
C LYS A 4 -39.51 -0.39 46.05
N PHE A 5 -38.66 0.61 45.85
CA PHE A 5 -38.36 1.11 44.51
C PHE A 5 -37.05 0.47 44.06
N LEU A 6 -37.18 -0.72 43.47
CA LEU A 6 -36.08 -1.41 42.80
C LEU A 6 -35.87 -0.72 41.44
N LEU A 7 -34.90 0.18 41.35
CA LEU A 7 -34.46 0.77 40.08
C LEU A 7 -33.60 -0.26 39.34
N LEU A 8 -34.24 -1.05 38.48
CA LEU A 8 -33.59 -1.84 37.44
C LEU A 8 -33.09 -0.88 36.34
N ILE A 9 -31.78 -0.63 36.31
CA ILE A 9 -31.11 0.00 35.16
C ILE A 9 -30.76 -1.13 34.19
N PRO A 10 -31.31 -1.18 32.97
CA PRO A 10 -30.85 -2.13 31.98
C PRO A 10 -29.51 -1.63 31.42
N ALA A 11 -28.43 -2.34 31.74
CA ALA A 11 -27.12 -2.14 31.11
C ALA A 11 -27.18 -2.63 29.66
N ALA A 12 -27.58 -1.74 28.75
CA ALA A 12 -27.43 -1.96 27.31
C ALA A 12 -25.95 -1.79 26.94
N PHE A 13 -25.14 -2.83 27.17
CA PHE A 13 -23.85 -2.98 26.49
C PHE A 13 -24.13 -3.30 25.03
N LEU A 14 -24.30 -2.26 24.21
CA LEU A 14 -24.17 -2.37 22.77
C LEU A 14 -22.71 -2.75 22.49
N GLY A 15 -22.48 -4.04 22.26
CA GLY A 15 -21.21 -4.55 21.78
C GLY A 15 -20.93 -3.96 20.40
N TYR A 16 -20.10 -2.93 20.35
CA TYR A 16 -19.47 -2.51 19.11
C TYR A 16 -18.47 -3.60 18.72
N SER A 17 -18.80 -4.41 17.73
CA SER A 17 -17.80 -5.18 16.98
C SER A 17 -16.91 -4.17 16.28
N ALA A 18 -15.77 -3.84 16.90
CA ALA A 18 -14.70 -3.15 16.22
C ALA A 18 -14.16 -4.11 15.15
N HIS A 19 -14.51 -3.87 13.88
CA HIS A 19 -13.83 -4.52 12.78
C HIS A 19 -12.38 -4.07 12.84
N ALA A 20 -11.48 -5.01 13.15
CA ALA A 20 -10.06 -4.70 13.25
C ALA A 20 -9.54 -4.38 11.84
N GLN A 21 -9.08 -3.15 11.67
CA GLN A 21 -8.37 -2.72 10.47
C GLN A 21 -6.89 -3.04 10.63
N LEU A 22 -6.32 -3.77 9.68
CA LEU A 22 -4.88 -4.00 9.62
C LEU A 22 -4.25 -2.92 8.75
N GLU A 23 -3.17 -2.32 9.25
CA GLU A 23 -2.40 -1.32 8.51
C GLU A 23 -0.92 -1.73 8.41
N LYS A 24 -0.34 -1.55 7.22
CA LYS A 24 1.09 -1.79 6.98
C LYS A 24 1.65 -0.76 6.01
N VAL A 25 2.89 -0.34 6.26
CA VAL A 25 3.68 0.42 5.30
C VAL A 25 4.89 -0.42 4.89
N ILE A 26 5.07 -0.57 3.58
CA ILE A 26 6.24 -1.22 2.97
C ILE A 26 7.12 -0.13 2.38
N HIS A 27 8.42 -0.20 2.66
CA HIS A 27 9.41 0.73 2.12
C HIS A 27 10.33 -0.05 1.20
N GLN A 28 10.54 0.44 -0.03
CA GLN A 28 11.51 -0.13 -0.96
C GLN A 28 12.37 0.98 -1.56
N THR A 29 13.63 0.66 -1.83
CA THR A 29 14.60 1.59 -2.43
C THR A 29 15.12 1.01 -3.71
N PHE A 30 15.18 1.83 -4.76
CA PHE A 30 15.69 1.45 -6.07
C PHE A 30 16.80 2.43 -6.46
N ASP A 31 17.93 1.89 -6.91
CA ASP A 31 19.03 2.69 -7.42
C ASP A 31 18.81 2.88 -8.92
N PRO A 32 18.51 4.10 -9.40
CA PRO A 32 18.33 4.34 -10.82
C PRO A 32 19.63 4.25 -11.60
N ALA A 33 20.80 4.07 -10.96
CA ALA A 33 22.09 3.85 -11.61
C ALA A 33 22.38 4.82 -12.77
N ASP A 34 21.98 6.08 -12.60
CA ASP A 34 22.11 7.16 -13.58
C ASP A 34 21.31 6.99 -14.89
N LEU A 35 20.35 6.06 -14.96
CA LEU A 35 19.51 5.81 -16.13
C LEU A 35 18.73 7.07 -16.57
N THR A 36 18.55 7.22 -17.88
CA THR A 36 17.97 8.43 -18.48
C THR A 36 16.46 8.52 -18.27
N ASN A 37 15.77 7.38 -18.28
CA ASN A 37 14.30 7.32 -18.26
C ASN A 37 13.80 6.37 -17.17
N ILE A 38 12.73 6.76 -16.48
CA ILE A 38 12.02 5.92 -15.52
C ILE A 38 10.56 5.83 -15.95
N THR A 39 10.06 4.61 -16.11
CA THR A 39 8.63 4.30 -16.25
C THR A 39 8.08 3.82 -14.91
N ILE A 40 6.90 4.28 -14.54
CA ILE A 40 6.18 3.82 -13.35
C ILE A 40 4.95 3.01 -13.81
N ASN A 41 4.94 1.71 -13.53
CA ASN A 41 3.87 0.79 -13.86
C ASN A 41 3.35 0.10 -12.59
N LEU A 42 2.64 0.87 -11.77
CA LEU A 42 2.07 0.37 -10.51
C LEU A 42 0.58 0.08 -10.68
N GLU A 43 0.11 -1.01 -10.07
CA GLU A 43 -1.29 -1.42 -10.09
C GLU A 43 -2.16 -0.50 -9.23
N GLU A 44 -1.62 -0.02 -8.11
CA GLU A 44 -2.30 0.95 -7.25
C GLU A 44 -2.12 2.41 -7.70
N GLU A 45 -2.99 3.29 -7.19
CA GLU A 45 -2.78 4.74 -7.30
C GLU A 45 -1.46 5.15 -6.64
N TYR A 46 -0.76 6.08 -7.28
CA TYR A 46 0.50 6.60 -6.77
C TYR A 46 0.62 8.13 -6.84
N GLU A 47 1.37 8.67 -5.89
CA GLU A 47 1.74 10.07 -5.81
C GLU A 47 3.26 10.21 -6.03
N LEU A 48 3.67 11.14 -6.88
CA LEU A 48 5.08 11.47 -7.08
C LEU A 48 5.50 12.61 -6.16
N GLN A 49 6.65 12.45 -5.52
CA GLN A 49 7.26 13.49 -4.69
C GLN A 49 8.74 13.62 -5.02
N SER A 50 9.20 14.83 -5.34
CA SER A 50 10.64 15.07 -5.48
C SER A 50 11.33 15.08 -4.11
N TRP A 51 12.56 14.57 -4.03
CA TRP A 51 13.37 14.60 -2.81
C TRP A 51 14.88 14.74 -3.11
N SER A 52 15.64 15.19 -2.12
CA SER A 52 17.08 15.45 -2.23
C SER A 52 17.97 14.20 -2.16
N GLY A 53 17.42 13.01 -2.39
CA GLY A 53 18.15 11.75 -2.41
C GLY A 53 18.66 11.40 -3.82
N ASN A 54 19.48 10.35 -3.92
CA ASN A 54 19.96 9.81 -5.20
C ASN A 54 19.28 8.49 -5.60
N GLN A 55 18.48 7.91 -4.70
CA GLN A 55 17.69 6.70 -4.95
C GLN A 55 16.22 7.06 -5.16
N ILE A 56 15.47 6.15 -5.74
CA ILE A 56 14.01 6.20 -5.68
C ILE A 56 13.58 5.46 -4.42
N LEU A 57 12.71 6.06 -3.61
CA LEU A 57 12.10 5.42 -2.45
C LEU A 57 10.60 5.27 -2.71
N THR A 58 10.03 4.11 -2.39
CA THR A 58 8.59 3.90 -2.38
C THR A 58 8.09 3.68 -0.96
N GLU A 59 6.93 4.25 -0.65
CA GLU A 59 6.13 3.94 0.54
C GLU A 59 4.77 3.43 0.10
N THR A 60 4.56 2.12 0.20
CA THR A 60 3.28 1.48 -0.13
C THR A 60 2.47 1.31 1.16
N PHE A 61 1.36 2.02 1.24
CA PHE A 61 0.43 1.99 2.36
C PHE A 61 -0.68 0.99 2.07
N ILE A 62 -0.87 0.04 2.98
CA ILE A 62 -1.85 -1.05 2.84
C ILE A 62 -2.80 -0.98 4.03
N GLN A 63 -4.10 -1.00 3.73
CA GLN A 63 -5.16 -1.17 4.71
C GLN A 63 -6.00 -2.39 4.30
N LEU A 64 -6.13 -3.36 5.20
CA LEU A 64 -6.90 -4.59 4.97
C LEU A 64 -7.93 -4.77 6.08
N TYR A 65 -9.19 -4.92 5.68
CA TYR A 65 -10.33 -5.14 6.58
C TYR A 65 -10.82 -6.58 6.49
N ASP A 66 -11.47 -7.04 7.56
CA ASP A 66 -12.08 -8.37 7.66
C ASP A 66 -11.10 -9.53 7.42
N ALA A 67 -9.81 -9.31 7.71
CA ALA A 67 -8.73 -10.28 7.59
C ALA A 67 -7.99 -10.49 8.92
N SER A 68 -7.29 -11.61 9.07
CA SER A 68 -6.34 -11.80 10.16
C SER A 68 -4.94 -11.25 9.81
N PRO A 69 -4.13 -10.86 10.81
CA PRO A 69 -2.74 -10.44 10.58
C PRO A 69 -1.91 -11.44 9.77
N GLU A 70 -2.15 -12.74 9.95
CA GLU A 70 -1.47 -13.81 9.24
C GLU A 70 -1.80 -13.82 7.74
N ILE A 71 -3.04 -13.47 7.37
CA ILE A 71 -3.45 -13.34 5.97
C ILE A 71 -2.72 -12.17 5.32
N LEU A 72 -2.67 -11.01 5.98
CA LEU A 72 -1.93 -9.87 5.46
C LEU A 72 -0.45 -10.22 5.30
N LYS A 73 0.15 -10.87 6.31
CA LYS A 73 1.54 -11.34 6.26
C LYS A 73 1.78 -12.28 5.09
N PHE A 74 0.90 -13.26 4.86
CA PHE A 74 0.99 -14.20 3.74
C PHE A 74 1.01 -13.47 2.39
N PHE A 75 0.12 -12.49 2.17
CA PHE A 75 0.09 -11.74 0.92
C PHE A 75 1.33 -10.87 0.71
N ILE A 76 1.90 -10.34 1.79
CA ILE A 76 3.14 -9.56 1.73
C ILE A 76 4.33 -10.46 1.43
N GLU A 77 4.55 -11.49 2.25
CA GLU A 77 5.82 -12.22 2.31
C GLU A 77 5.87 -13.41 1.35
N GLU A 78 4.76 -14.13 1.16
CA GLU A 78 4.73 -15.37 0.38
C GLU A 78 4.18 -15.16 -1.04
N LYS A 79 3.33 -14.13 -1.21
CA LYS A 79 2.73 -13.79 -2.51
C LYS A 79 3.35 -12.58 -3.16
N HIS A 80 4.16 -11.81 -2.44
CA HIS A 80 4.81 -10.61 -2.98
C HIS A 80 3.80 -9.62 -3.60
N ARG A 81 2.55 -9.62 -3.12
CA ARG A 81 1.41 -8.92 -3.75
C ARG A 81 1.62 -7.40 -3.87
N TYR A 82 2.35 -6.84 -2.92
CA TYR A 82 2.61 -5.41 -2.81
C TYR A 82 4.06 -5.06 -3.12
N GLU A 83 4.84 -6.04 -3.58
CA GLU A 83 6.23 -5.80 -3.95
C GLU A 83 6.28 -5.06 -5.28
N ILE A 84 7.13 -4.03 -5.33
CA ILE A 84 7.52 -3.34 -6.56
C ILE A 84 8.89 -3.85 -6.96
N THR A 85 9.05 -4.19 -8.23
CA THR A 85 10.31 -4.63 -8.81
C THR A 85 10.86 -3.58 -9.76
N MET A 86 12.18 -3.61 -9.95
CA MET A 86 12.85 -2.78 -10.94
C MET A 86 13.33 -3.66 -12.09
N ILE A 87 12.91 -3.31 -13.30
CA ILE A 87 13.37 -3.92 -14.54
C ILE A 87 14.19 -2.88 -15.29
N THR A 88 15.42 -3.22 -15.65
CA THR A 88 16.32 -2.33 -16.39
C THR A 88 16.47 -2.81 -17.82
N GLU A 89 16.18 -1.94 -18.78
CA GLU A 89 16.31 -2.21 -20.22
C GLU A 89 16.98 -1.03 -20.92
N GLY A 90 18.18 -1.26 -21.48
CA GLY A 90 18.94 -0.21 -22.14
C GLY A 90 19.30 0.94 -21.19
N GLU A 91 18.85 2.15 -21.54
CA GLU A 91 19.05 3.38 -20.74
C GLU A 91 17.83 3.72 -19.87
N GLY A 92 16.85 2.82 -19.77
CA GLY A 92 15.63 3.01 -19.00
C GLY A 92 15.47 1.99 -17.87
N MET A 93 14.67 2.36 -16.89
CA MET A 93 14.11 1.43 -15.91
C MET A 93 12.60 1.54 -15.83
N THR A 94 11.96 0.43 -15.47
CA THR A 94 10.55 0.37 -15.11
C THR A 94 10.44 -0.08 -13.66
N LEU A 95 9.70 0.69 -12.86
CA LEU A 95 9.20 0.23 -11.56
C LEU A 95 7.84 -0.42 -11.76
N GLU A 96 7.74 -1.71 -11.45
CA GLU A 96 6.59 -2.53 -11.79
C GLU A 96 6.05 -3.28 -10.57
N SER A 97 4.74 -3.20 -10.33
CA SER A 97 4.08 -4.06 -9.32
C SER A 97 4.24 -5.53 -9.72
N THR A 98 4.71 -6.38 -8.81
CA THR A 98 4.87 -7.82 -9.05
C THR A 98 3.54 -8.52 -9.34
N ASP A 99 2.46 -8.09 -8.68
CA ASP A 99 1.09 -8.55 -8.91
C ASP A 99 0.29 -7.45 -9.64
N GLN A 100 0.21 -7.57 -10.97
CA GLN A 100 -0.52 -6.66 -11.87
C GLN A 100 -2.03 -6.99 -11.94
N GLU A 101 -2.46 -8.14 -11.42
CA GLU A 101 -3.86 -8.57 -11.48
C GLU A 101 -4.32 -9.03 -10.10
N ARG A 102 -4.61 -8.04 -9.27
CA ARG A 102 -4.95 -8.24 -7.86
C ARG A 102 -6.33 -8.85 -7.68
N ASN A 103 -6.38 -10.19 -7.68
CA ASN A 103 -7.59 -10.93 -7.35
C ASN A 103 -8.09 -10.60 -5.93
N PRO A 104 -9.41 -10.56 -5.68
CA PRO A 104 -9.95 -10.28 -4.36
C PRO A 104 -9.45 -11.26 -3.30
N ILE A 105 -9.13 -10.73 -2.12
CA ILE A 105 -8.70 -11.54 -0.98
C ILE A 105 -9.94 -12.13 -0.31
N GLN A 106 -9.93 -13.44 -0.09
CA GLN A 106 -11.02 -14.16 0.59
C GLN A 106 -10.53 -14.70 1.92
N TYR A 107 -11.28 -14.45 2.99
CA TYR A 107 -10.99 -14.97 4.33
C TYR A 107 -12.28 -15.48 4.99
N HIS A 108 -12.29 -16.76 5.38
CA HIS A 108 -13.44 -17.43 5.98
C HIS A 108 -14.76 -17.28 5.18
N GLY A 109 -14.67 -17.24 3.85
CA GLY A 109 -15.82 -17.10 2.96
C GLY A 109 -16.38 -15.68 2.86
N THR A 110 -15.68 -14.69 3.40
CA THR A 110 -15.97 -13.26 3.21
C THR A 110 -14.84 -12.62 2.38
N GLU A 111 -15.21 -11.71 1.50
CA GLU A 111 -14.25 -10.90 0.76
C GLU A 111 -13.68 -9.82 1.69
N CYS A 112 -12.36 -9.71 1.73
CA CYS A 112 -11.68 -8.67 2.48
C CYS A 112 -11.66 -7.37 1.67
N TYR A 113 -11.88 -6.23 2.34
CA TYR A 113 -11.70 -4.93 1.69
C TYR A 113 -10.25 -4.48 1.78
N GLU A 114 -9.65 -4.20 0.63
CA GLU A 114 -8.25 -3.84 0.45
C GLU A 114 -8.14 -2.41 -0.10
N PHE A 115 -7.33 -1.58 0.53
CA PHE A 115 -6.98 -0.25 0.03
C PHE A 115 -5.46 -0.12 0.00
N VAL A 116 -4.93 0.19 -1.18
CA VAL A 116 -3.48 0.33 -1.43
C VAL A 116 -3.22 1.67 -2.11
N ARG A 117 -2.20 2.38 -1.65
CA ARG A 117 -1.66 3.57 -2.33
C ARG A 117 -0.15 3.61 -2.17
N THR A 118 0.54 4.16 -3.15
CA THR A 118 2.00 4.26 -3.12
C THR A 118 2.47 5.72 -3.23
N LYS A 119 3.41 6.12 -2.39
CA LYS A 119 4.20 7.35 -2.63
C LYS A 119 5.52 6.96 -3.27
N VAL A 120 5.89 7.63 -4.35
CA VAL A 120 7.16 7.43 -5.03
C VAL A 120 7.98 8.71 -4.89
N PHE A 121 9.03 8.63 -4.08
CA PHE A 121 9.99 9.70 -3.86
C PHE A 121 11.10 9.58 -4.91
N VAL A 122 11.18 10.57 -5.80
CA VAL A 122 12.06 10.56 -6.97
C VAL A 122 13.14 11.63 -6.81
N PRO A 123 14.43 11.32 -7.06
CA PRO A 123 15.51 12.31 -7.00
C PRO A 123 15.17 13.57 -7.81
N GLU A 124 15.58 14.73 -7.30
CA GLU A 124 15.41 16.03 -7.99
C GLU A 124 16.09 16.09 -9.38
N SER A 125 17.01 15.17 -9.68
CA SER A 125 17.62 15.01 -11.00
C SER A 125 16.67 14.42 -12.06
N TYR A 126 15.39 14.17 -11.73
CA TYR A 126 14.38 13.72 -12.68
C TYR A 126 13.16 14.63 -12.68
N GLU A 127 12.61 14.86 -13.87
CA GLU A 127 11.37 15.61 -14.09
C GLU A 127 10.30 14.73 -14.75
N ARG A 128 9.03 15.09 -14.57
CA ARG A 128 7.92 14.43 -15.26
C ARG A 128 7.96 14.73 -16.76
N ALA A 129 8.06 13.67 -17.57
CA ALA A 129 8.07 13.74 -19.04
C ALA A 129 6.76 13.23 -19.68
N GLY A 130 5.87 12.61 -18.89
CA GLY A 130 4.57 12.12 -19.31
C GLY A 130 3.71 11.70 -18.12
N ASP A 131 2.65 10.93 -18.35
CA ASP A 131 1.74 10.52 -17.27
C ASP A 131 2.42 9.61 -16.25
N ASN A 132 3.22 8.66 -16.72
CA ASN A 132 3.96 7.71 -15.90
C ASN A 132 5.45 7.64 -16.25
N GLN A 133 5.95 8.68 -16.94
CA GLN A 133 7.31 8.77 -17.44
C GLN A 133 8.06 9.90 -16.74
N LEU A 134 9.26 9.61 -16.30
CA LEU A 134 10.21 10.57 -15.78
C LEU A 134 11.47 10.55 -16.64
N ARG A 135 12.07 11.72 -16.81
CA ARG A 135 13.30 11.89 -17.57
C ARG A 135 14.32 12.63 -16.72
N ARG A 136 15.56 12.19 -16.79
CA ARG A 136 16.67 12.84 -16.13
C ARG A 136 16.87 14.26 -16.68
N ILE A 137 17.12 15.21 -15.80
CA ILE A 137 17.51 16.58 -16.14
C ILE A 137 18.97 16.75 -15.75
N ASP A 138 19.82 16.93 -16.75
CA ASP A 138 21.25 17.23 -16.56
C ASP A 138 21.49 18.72 -16.28
#